data_AF-A0A3N5QJV0-F1
#
_entry.id   AF-A0A3N5QJV0-F1
#
_cell.length_a   1.000
_cell.length_b   1.000
_cell.length_c   1.000
_cell.angle_alpha   90.00
_cell.angle_beta   90.00
_cell.angle_gamma   90.00
#
_symmetry.space_group_name_H-M   'P 1'
#
loop_
_entity.id
_entity.type
_entity.pdbx_description
1 polymer ?
#
loop_
_entity_poly.entity_id
_entity_poly.type
_entity_poly.pdbx_seq_one_letter_code
_entity_poly.pdbx_strand_id
1 'polypeptide(L)'
;MIFTKTLHLLVILVLSATLYGQDNFRKLENKAFKEGEKLTFDIKYGFVTAGIGTMEIPGKRRISGRDVFHVTFEVNTVPSFDWIYKVRDRYETYLDVEGLFPWRFEQHIREGSFSRDFSAFFDQRKGIAKTSKGQFDVPLYVNDILSAFYIARTFDYSDMKVGDIIPMKNFYKDKVYDLDVKYLGKER
;
A
#
# COMPACT_ATOMS: atom_id res chain seq x y z
N MET A 1 55.49 -21.09 -48.98
CA MET A 1 55.60 -20.97 -47.50
C MET A 1 55.60 -19.48 -47.16
N ILE A 2 54.47 -18.92 -46.73
CA ILE A 2 54.33 -17.67 -45.93
C ILE A 2 52.88 -17.66 -45.44
N PHE A 3 52.71 -17.81 -44.14
CA PHE A 3 51.47 -17.66 -43.39
C PHE A 3 51.36 -16.21 -42.95
N THR A 4 50.32 -15.48 -43.34
CA THR A 4 49.91 -14.26 -42.64
C THR A 4 48.58 -14.53 -41.96
N LYS A 5 48.63 -14.61 -40.63
CA LYS A 5 47.50 -14.90 -39.75
C LYS A 5 46.59 -13.68 -39.68
N THR A 6 45.39 -13.78 -40.23
CA THR A 6 44.32 -12.80 -40.03
C THR A 6 43.80 -12.93 -38.60
N LEU A 7 44.06 -11.93 -37.76
CA LEU A 7 43.58 -11.85 -36.40
C LEU A 7 42.11 -11.37 -36.42
N HIS A 8 41.16 -12.28 -36.25
CA HIS A 8 39.76 -11.92 -36.05
C HIS A 8 39.57 -11.47 -34.60
N LEU A 9 39.40 -10.15 -34.40
CA LEU A 9 39.01 -9.57 -33.13
C LEU A 9 37.53 -9.92 -32.88
N LEU A 10 37.27 -11.00 -32.16
CA LEU A 10 35.94 -11.36 -31.70
C LEU A 10 35.54 -10.39 -30.57
N VAL A 11 34.76 -9.37 -30.90
CA VAL A 11 34.12 -8.50 -29.90
C VAL A 11 33.03 -9.32 -29.22
N ILE A 12 33.35 -9.95 -28.09
CA ILE A 12 32.34 -10.54 -27.21
C ILE A 12 31.69 -9.38 -26.47
N LEU A 13 30.56 -8.90 -26.99
CA LEU A 13 29.64 -8.06 -26.24
C LEU A 13 29.04 -8.94 -25.14
N VAL A 14 29.70 -9.00 -23.98
CA VAL A 14 29.12 -9.59 -22.78
C VAL A 14 27.98 -8.67 -22.37
N LEU A 15 26.80 -8.94 -22.91
CA LEU A 15 25.55 -8.38 -22.42
C LEU A 15 25.36 -8.98 -21.04
N SER A 16 25.87 -8.30 -20.02
CA SER A 16 25.55 -8.57 -18.62
C SER A 16 24.07 -8.28 -18.43
N ALA A 17 23.21 -9.17 -18.92
CA ALA A 17 21.82 -9.22 -18.52
C ALA A 17 21.85 -9.53 -17.03
N THR A 18 21.78 -8.48 -16.23
CA THR A 18 21.51 -8.59 -14.81
C THR A 18 20.22 -9.39 -14.71
N LEU A 19 20.34 -10.64 -14.26
CA LEU A 19 19.23 -11.49 -13.84
C LEU A 19 18.60 -10.86 -12.60
N TYR A 20 17.99 -9.69 -12.75
CA TYR A 20 16.96 -9.25 -11.84
C TYR A 20 15.80 -10.21 -12.08
N GLY A 21 15.61 -11.15 -11.14
CA GLY A 21 14.47 -12.06 -11.18
C GLY A 21 13.22 -11.24 -11.48
N GLN A 22 12.63 -11.49 -12.64
CA GLN A 22 11.46 -10.75 -13.06
C GLN A 22 10.32 -11.22 -12.16
N ASP A 23 9.96 -10.41 -11.18
CA ASP A 23 8.87 -10.76 -10.28
C ASP A 23 7.58 -10.90 -11.11
N ASN A 24 7.03 -12.12 -11.14
CA ASN A 24 5.76 -12.41 -11.81
C ASN A 24 4.57 -12.05 -10.91
N PHE A 25 4.54 -10.81 -10.42
CA PHE A 25 3.39 -10.30 -9.68
C PHE A 25 2.26 -9.90 -10.64
N ARG A 26 1.03 -9.90 -10.10
CA ARG A 26 -0.14 -9.38 -10.82
C ARG A 26 0.09 -7.93 -11.23
N LYS A 27 -0.56 -7.54 -12.32
CA LYS A 27 -0.68 -6.14 -12.74
C LYS A 27 -2.15 -5.79 -12.77
N LEU A 28 -2.52 -4.74 -12.06
CA LEU A 28 -3.88 -4.23 -12.00
C LEU A 28 -3.93 -2.87 -12.69
N GLU A 29 -4.98 -2.64 -13.46
CA GLU A 29 -5.22 -1.32 -14.04
C GLU A 29 -5.67 -0.36 -12.94
N ASN A 30 -5.00 0.79 -12.82
CA ASN A 30 -5.39 1.85 -11.91
C ASN A 30 -5.79 3.11 -12.70
N LYS A 31 -7.08 3.44 -12.66
CA LYS A 31 -7.65 4.70 -13.18
C LYS A 31 -8.19 5.61 -12.08
N ALA A 32 -8.09 5.19 -10.81
CA ALA A 32 -8.85 5.77 -9.71
C ALA A 32 -8.07 6.81 -8.89
N PHE A 33 -6.74 6.73 -8.88
CA PHE A 33 -5.86 7.62 -8.13
C PHE A 33 -4.50 7.74 -8.79
N LYS A 34 -3.75 8.77 -8.41
CA LYS A 34 -2.38 9.02 -8.90
C LYS A 34 -1.57 9.80 -7.87
N GLU A 35 -0.27 9.92 -8.13
CA GLU A 35 0.61 10.84 -7.43
C GLU A 35 0.05 12.27 -7.42
N GLY A 36 0.14 12.94 -6.26
CA GLY A 36 -0.45 14.24 -5.99
C GLY A 36 -1.90 14.21 -5.51
N GLU A 37 -2.53 13.04 -5.40
CA GLU A 37 -3.88 12.95 -4.83
C GLU A 37 -3.90 13.37 -3.36
N LYS A 38 -4.96 14.09 -2.97
CA LYS A 38 -5.30 14.43 -1.59
C LYS A 38 -6.79 14.24 -1.36
N LEU A 39 -7.15 13.47 -0.34
CA LEU A 39 -8.52 13.27 0.13
C LEU A 39 -8.64 13.77 1.57
N THR A 40 -9.65 14.57 1.85
CA THR A 40 -9.94 15.09 3.20
C THR A 40 -11.29 14.59 3.66
N PHE A 41 -11.35 14.10 4.89
CA PHE A 41 -12.54 13.50 5.50
C PHE A 41 -12.86 14.18 6.83
N ASP A 42 -14.14 14.53 7.02
CA ASP A 42 -14.65 14.98 8.31
C ASP A 42 -15.00 13.78 9.20
N ILE A 43 -14.40 13.72 10.38
CA ILE A 43 -14.73 12.73 11.41
C ILE A 43 -15.76 13.37 12.35
N LYS A 44 -17.02 12.98 12.22
CA LYS A 44 -18.13 13.55 12.99
C LYS A 44 -18.41 12.76 14.26
N TYR A 45 -18.64 13.48 15.36
CA TYR A 45 -19.22 12.96 16.59
C TYR A 45 -20.58 13.64 16.82
N GLY A 46 -21.66 12.91 16.56
CA GLY A 46 -22.99 13.49 16.45
C GLY A 46 -23.04 14.53 15.33
N PHE A 47 -23.45 15.76 15.64
CA PHE A 47 -23.56 16.85 14.67
C PHE A 47 -22.28 17.69 14.53
N VAL A 48 -21.21 17.37 15.27
CA VAL A 48 -20.00 18.18 15.32
C VAL A 48 -18.82 17.44 14.70
N THR A 49 -17.98 18.14 13.93
CA THR A 49 -16.71 17.59 13.44
C THR A 49 -15.72 17.52 14.60
N ALA A 50 -15.35 16.31 15.00
CA ALA A 50 -14.41 16.04 16.07
C ALA A 50 -12.96 15.96 15.56
N GLY A 51 -12.77 15.62 14.28
CA GLY A 51 -11.45 15.53 13.68
C GLY A 51 -11.47 15.56 12.16
N ILE A 52 -10.29 15.64 11.57
CA ILE A 52 -10.03 15.65 10.14
C ILE A 52 -9.06 14.51 9.82
N GLY A 53 -9.46 13.66 8.89
CA GLY A 53 -8.60 12.66 8.26
C GLY A 53 -8.10 13.19 6.92
N THR A 54 -6.80 13.11 6.63
CA THR A 54 -6.23 13.51 5.34
C THR A 54 -5.39 12.37 4.77
N MET A 55 -5.79 11.82 3.62
CA MET A 55 -5.00 10.87 2.84
C MET A 55 -4.29 11.58 1.70
N GLU A 56 -3.00 11.31 1.50
CA GLU A 56 -2.20 11.93 0.44
C GLU A 56 -1.30 10.91 -0.26
N ILE A 57 -1.04 11.14 -1.55
CA ILE A 57 0.01 10.47 -2.32
C ILE A 57 1.07 11.50 -2.70
N PRO A 58 1.94 11.94 -1.76
CA PRO A 58 2.92 12.99 -2.03
C PRO A 58 3.92 12.64 -3.13
N GLY A 59 4.18 11.36 -3.37
CA GLY A 59 5.12 10.95 -4.39
C GLY A 59 5.26 9.45 -4.57
N LYS A 60 6.05 9.06 -5.57
CA LYS A 60 6.55 7.69 -5.71
C LYS A 60 7.90 7.50 -5.01
N ARG A 61 8.18 6.25 -4.64
CA ARG A 61 9.46 5.78 -4.11
C ARG A 61 9.82 4.46 -4.79
N ARG A 62 11.00 3.93 -4.49
CA ARG A 62 11.44 2.61 -4.95
C ARG A 62 11.74 1.73 -3.75
N ILE A 63 11.06 0.59 -3.65
CA ILE A 63 11.26 -0.40 -2.59
C ILE A 63 11.39 -1.78 -3.24
N SER A 64 12.41 -2.54 -2.81
CA SER A 64 12.62 -3.91 -3.28
C SER A 64 12.64 -4.03 -4.82
N GLY A 65 13.22 -3.06 -5.52
CA GLY A 65 13.33 -3.04 -6.97
C GLY A 65 12.07 -2.59 -7.74
N ARG A 66 10.98 -2.26 -7.05
CA ARG A 66 9.69 -1.87 -7.65
C ARG A 66 9.31 -0.45 -7.25
N ASP A 67 8.60 0.24 -8.14
CA ASP A 67 8.08 1.57 -7.85
C ASP A 67 6.82 1.44 -6.98
N VAL A 68 6.73 2.30 -5.97
CA VAL A 68 5.64 2.30 -4.98
C VAL A 68 5.08 3.71 -4.83
N PHE A 69 3.77 3.83 -4.66
CA PHE A 69 3.16 5.04 -4.14
C PHE A 69 3.45 5.12 -2.64
N HIS A 70 3.98 6.26 -2.19
CA HIS A 70 4.01 6.58 -0.76
C HIS A 70 2.67 7.22 -0.43
N VAL A 71 1.85 6.49 0.32
CA VAL A 71 0.54 6.95 0.78
C VAL A 71 0.67 7.30 2.25
N THR A 72 0.23 8.49 2.64
CA THR A 72 0.11 8.92 4.03
C THR A 72 -1.36 9.08 4.39
N PHE A 73 -1.71 8.78 5.64
CA PHE A 73 -3.01 9.11 6.22
C PHE A 73 -2.81 9.67 7.61
N GLU A 74 -3.21 10.93 7.79
CA GLU A 74 -3.13 11.63 9.07
C GLU A 74 -4.52 11.87 9.63
N VAL A 75 -4.71 11.60 10.92
CA VAL A 75 -5.96 11.85 11.64
C VAL A 75 -5.68 12.77 12.81
N ASN A 76 -6.34 13.94 12.79
CA ASN A 76 -6.13 14.99 13.76
C ASN A 76 -7.47 15.44 14.34
N THR A 77 -7.59 15.53 15.66
CA THR A 77 -8.73 16.25 16.27
C THR A 77 -8.70 17.73 15.90
N VAL A 78 -9.87 18.35 15.75
CA VAL A 78 -9.95 19.78 15.43
C VAL A 78 -9.55 20.63 16.65
N PRO A 79 -8.98 21.83 16.47
CA PRO A 79 -8.53 22.67 17.59
C PRO A 79 -9.61 22.97 18.65
N SER A 80 -10.88 23.05 18.24
CA SER A 80 -12.01 23.28 19.15
C SER A 80 -12.34 22.08 20.06
N PHE A 81 -11.84 20.88 19.73
CA PHE A 81 -12.05 19.64 20.49
C PHE A 81 -10.75 19.08 21.10
N ASP A 82 -9.59 19.64 20.77
CA ASP A 82 -8.27 19.18 21.24
C ASP A 82 -8.16 19.14 22.78
N TRP A 83 -8.89 19.99 23.51
CA TRP A 83 -8.85 20.07 24.97
C TRP A 83 -9.60 18.92 25.68
N ILE A 84 -10.50 18.23 24.97
CA ILE A 84 -11.26 17.08 25.51
C ILE A 84 -10.44 15.81 25.31
N TYR A 85 -9.98 15.56 24.08
CA TYR A 85 -9.14 14.42 23.75
C TYR A 85 -8.37 14.71 22.46
N LYS A 86 -7.03 14.68 22.53
CA LYS A 86 -6.16 15.05 21.40
C LYS A 86 -5.72 13.81 20.63
N VAL A 87 -6.01 13.77 19.33
CA VAL A 87 -5.55 12.71 18.41
C VAL A 87 -4.60 13.30 17.39
N ARG A 88 -3.46 12.65 17.17
CA ARG A 88 -2.40 13.00 16.19
C ARG A 88 -1.83 11.71 15.59
N ASP A 89 -2.70 10.99 14.90
CA ASP A 89 -2.41 9.69 14.34
C ASP A 89 -1.85 9.82 12.93
N ARG A 90 -0.86 8.98 12.60
CA ARG A 90 -0.27 8.91 11.26
C ARG A 90 -0.08 7.47 10.84
N TYR A 91 -0.51 7.18 9.63
CA TYR A 91 -0.39 5.90 8.98
C TYR A 91 0.30 6.10 7.64
N GLU A 92 1.10 5.13 7.23
CA GLU A 92 1.77 5.15 5.94
C GLU A 92 1.71 3.78 5.31
N THR A 93 1.49 3.72 4.00
CA THR A 93 1.69 2.51 3.22
C THR A 93 2.50 2.81 1.97
N TYR A 94 3.36 1.86 1.61
CA TYR A 94 4.15 1.90 0.39
C TYR A 94 3.54 0.88 -0.57
N LEU A 95 2.60 1.38 -1.37
CA LEU A 95 1.73 0.59 -2.24
C LEU A 95 2.40 0.34 -3.59
N ASP A 96 2.56 -0.92 -3.99
CA ASP A 96 3.10 -1.28 -5.31
C ASP A 96 2.31 -0.62 -6.46
N VAL A 97 3.00 0.05 -7.38
CA VAL A 97 2.33 0.81 -8.46
C VAL A 97 1.60 -0.09 -9.45
N GLU A 98 2.10 -1.30 -9.71
CA GLU A 98 1.47 -2.23 -10.66
C GLU A 98 0.53 -3.22 -9.97
N GLY A 99 0.96 -3.81 -8.86
CA GLY A 99 0.26 -4.91 -8.20
C GLY A 99 -0.72 -4.48 -7.10
N LEU A 100 -0.68 -3.22 -6.67
CA LEU A 100 -1.53 -2.63 -5.64
C LEU A 100 -1.58 -3.45 -4.35
N PHE A 101 -0.44 -3.97 -3.92
CA PHE A 101 -0.26 -4.59 -2.61
C PHE A 101 0.81 -3.82 -1.85
N PRO A 102 0.83 -3.84 -0.51
CA PRO A 102 1.81 -3.09 0.26
C PRO A 102 3.16 -3.81 0.29
N TRP A 103 4.23 -3.02 0.26
CA TRP A 103 5.59 -3.46 0.60
C TRP A 103 5.97 -3.11 2.04
N ARG A 104 5.38 -2.04 2.58
CA ARG A 104 5.61 -1.56 3.93
C ARG A 104 4.37 -0.82 4.43
N PHE A 105 4.07 -1.00 5.70
CA PHE A 105 3.04 -0.28 6.44
C PHE A 105 3.61 0.23 7.75
N GLU A 106 3.26 1.45 8.13
CA GLU A 106 3.63 2.08 9.40
C GLU A 106 2.41 2.73 10.04
N GLN A 107 2.39 2.69 11.37
CA GLN A 107 1.37 3.32 12.20
C GLN A 107 2.06 3.98 13.39
N HIS A 108 1.72 5.25 13.60
CA HIS A 108 2.11 6.07 14.73
C HIS A 108 0.84 6.63 15.36
N ILE A 109 0.41 6.03 16.47
CA ILE A 109 -0.77 6.48 17.22
C ILE A 109 -0.35 7.41 18.33
N ARG A 110 -1.00 8.56 18.45
CA ARG A 110 -0.80 9.53 19.53
C ARG A 110 -2.17 10.08 19.96
N GLU A 111 -2.73 9.50 21.02
CA GLU A 111 -4.11 9.74 21.45
C GLU A 111 -4.13 10.05 22.95
N GLY A 112 -4.20 11.33 23.32
CA GLY A 112 -4.06 11.77 24.70
C GLY A 112 -2.74 11.30 25.33
N SER A 113 -2.83 10.45 26.36
CA SER A 113 -1.66 9.81 26.98
C SER A 113 -1.25 8.48 26.33
N PHE A 114 -2.07 7.94 25.43
CA PHE A 114 -1.79 6.70 24.74
C PHE A 114 -0.87 6.95 23.53
N SER A 115 0.14 6.08 23.37
CA SER A 115 0.98 6.07 22.18
C SER A 115 1.34 4.66 21.78
N ARG A 116 1.41 4.43 20.47
CA ARG A 116 1.84 3.14 19.92
C ARG A 116 2.48 3.35 18.55
N ASP A 117 3.63 2.70 18.35
CA ASP A 117 4.26 2.59 17.05
C ASP A 117 4.24 1.12 16.57
N PHE A 118 3.92 0.93 15.30
CA PHE A 118 3.90 -0.37 14.64
C PHE A 118 4.41 -0.24 13.20
N SER A 119 5.15 -1.23 12.74
CA SER A 119 5.57 -1.33 11.35
C SER A 119 5.48 -2.77 10.88
N ALA A 120 5.21 -2.94 9.59
CA ALA A 120 5.20 -4.22 8.90
C ALA A 120 5.84 -4.07 7.52
N PHE A 121 6.81 -4.92 7.20
CA PHE A 121 7.39 -5.09 5.88
C PHE A 121 6.86 -6.37 5.26
N PHE A 122 6.27 -6.27 4.07
CA PHE A 122 5.66 -7.40 3.39
C PHE A 122 6.63 -7.92 2.32
N ASP A 123 7.23 -9.08 2.58
CA ASP A 123 7.99 -9.81 1.56
C ASP A 123 7.03 -10.69 0.76
N GLN A 124 6.42 -10.07 -0.25
CA GLN A 124 5.44 -10.72 -1.13
C GLN A 124 6.05 -11.86 -1.96
N ARG A 125 7.37 -11.90 -2.14
CA ARG A 125 8.05 -13.00 -2.83
C ARG A 125 8.10 -14.26 -1.97
N LYS A 126 8.12 -14.09 -0.64
CA LYS A 126 8.20 -15.18 0.33
C LYS A 126 6.89 -15.47 1.06
N GLY A 127 5.87 -14.61 0.90
CA GLY A 127 4.61 -14.73 1.63
C GLY A 127 4.78 -14.46 3.12
N ILE A 128 5.59 -13.45 3.49
CA ILE A 128 5.93 -13.16 4.88
C ILE A 128 5.70 -11.68 5.21
N ALA A 129 5.09 -11.40 6.36
CA ALA A 129 5.08 -10.08 6.98
C ALA A 129 6.09 -10.04 8.15
N LYS A 130 7.12 -9.19 8.05
CA LYS A 130 8.07 -8.91 9.13
C LYS A 130 7.65 -7.63 9.83
N THR A 131 7.20 -7.75 11.07
CA THR A 131 6.69 -6.62 11.85
C THR A 131 7.65 -6.23 12.97
N SER A 132 7.40 -5.10 13.61
CA SER A 132 8.09 -4.72 14.85
C SER A 132 7.80 -5.66 16.04
N LYS A 133 6.90 -6.63 15.88
CA LYS A 133 6.46 -7.59 16.91
C LYS A 133 6.70 -9.04 16.56
N GLY A 134 7.19 -9.36 15.35
CA GLY A 134 7.46 -10.73 14.95
C GLY A 134 7.43 -10.92 13.44
N GLN A 135 7.55 -12.18 13.02
CA GLN A 135 7.43 -12.59 11.62
C GLN A 135 6.24 -13.53 11.48
N PHE A 136 5.41 -13.31 10.46
CA PHE A 136 4.17 -14.05 10.24
C PHE A 136 4.05 -14.46 8.78
N ASP A 137 3.55 -15.67 8.55
CA ASP A 137 3.18 -16.10 7.20
C ASP A 137 1.90 -15.37 6.77
N VAL A 138 1.89 -14.89 5.55
CA VAL A 138 0.77 -14.16 4.96
C VAL A 138 0.51 -14.62 3.53
N PRO A 139 -0.75 -14.63 3.08
CA PRO A 139 -1.05 -14.94 1.69
C PRO A 139 -0.48 -13.86 0.78
N LEU A 140 -0.18 -14.27 -0.46
CA LEU A 140 0.21 -13.34 -1.51
C LEU A 140 -0.88 -12.27 -1.69
N TYR A 141 -0.45 -11.02 -1.83
CA TYR A 141 -1.33 -9.85 -2.00
C TYR A 141 -2.21 -9.54 -0.78
N VAL A 142 -1.82 -9.98 0.42
CA VAL A 142 -2.41 -9.46 1.66
C VAL A 142 -2.25 -7.95 1.70
N ASN A 143 -3.28 -7.25 2.17
CA ASN A 143 -3.28 -5.79 2.28
C ASN A 143 -3.09 -5.35 3.74
N ASP A 144 -2.56 -4.16 3.94
CA ASP A 144 -2.84 -3.37 5.13
C ASP A 144 -4.14 -2.57 4.91
N ILE A 145 -4.56 -1.78 5.91
CA ILE A 145 -5.84 -1.06 5.83
C ILE A 145 -5.84 0.04 4.75
N LEU A 146 -4.71 0.73 4.53
CA LEU A 146 -4.62 1.81 3.54
C LEU A 146 -4.52 1.23 2.13
N SER A 147 -3.69 0.22 1.91
CA SER A 147 -3.61 -0.47 0.63
C SER A 147 -4.96 -1.10 0.24
N ALA A 148 -5.69 -1.66 1.21
CA ALA A 148 -7.04 -2.16 0.99
C ALA A 148 -8.03 -1.07 0.53
N PHE A 149 -7.98 0.11 1.15
CA PHE A 149 -8.79 1.25 0.71
C PHE A 149 -8.48 1.66 -0.74
N TYR A 150 -7.19 1.73 -1.09
CA TYR A 150 -6.78 2.16 -2.43
C TYR A 150 -7.11 1.13 -3.52
N ILE A 151 -6.85 -0.15 -3.30
CA ILE A 151 -7.19 -1.19 -4.28
C ILE A 151 -8.71 -1.33 -4.46
N ALA A 152 -9.52 -1.13 -3.40
CA ALA A 152 -10.97 -1.17 -3.53
C ALA A 152 -11.49 -0.11 -4.53
N ARG A 153 -10.81 1.04 -4.65
CA ARG A 153 -11.18 2.09 -5.60
C ARG A 153 -10.90 1.73 -7.05
N THR A 154 -10.13 0.68 -7.32
CA THR A 154 -9.81 0.22 -8.69
C THR A 154 -10.72 -0.91 -9.17
N PHE A 155 -11.60 -1.43 -8.32
CA PHE A 155 -12.55 -2.47 -8.74
C PHE A 155 -13.61 -1.91 -9.69
N ASP A 156 -14.05 -2.75 -10.62
CA ASP A 156 -15.18 -2.44 -11.48
C ASP A 156 -16.48 -2.84 -10.78
N TYR A 157 -17.27 -1.83 -10.42
CA TYR A 157 -18.56 -1.98 -9.75
C TYR A 157 -19.76 -1.87 -10.71
N SER A 158 -19.52 -1.75 -12.02
CA SER A 158 -20.56 -1.42 -13.00
C SER A 158 -21.70 -2.45 -13.05
N ASP A 159 -21.36 -3.73 -12.96
CA ASP A 159 -22.29 -4.87 -13.07
C ASP A 159 -22.63 -5.54 -11.72
N MET A 160 -22.17 -4.96 -10.60
CA MET A 160 -22.39 -5.54 -9.26
C MET A 160 -23.81 -5.29 -8.74
N LYS A 161 -24.34 -6.27 -8.01
CA LYS A 161 -25.62 -6.22 -7.31
C LYS A 161 -25.42 -5.91 -5.84
N VAL A 162 -26.37 -5.19 -5.24
CA VAL A 162 -26.33 -4.89 -3.80
C VAL A 162 -26.19 -6.18 -3.01
N GLY A 163 -25.17 -6.25 -2.16
CA GLY A 163 -24.83 -7.44 -1.38
C GLY A 163 -23.71 -8.29 -1.96
N ASP A 164 -23.30 -8.07 -3.21
CA ASP A 164 -22.13 -8.74 -3.80
C ASP A 164 -20.86 -8.43 -2.99
N ILE A 165 -19.97 -9.42 -2.91
CA ILE A 165 -18.75 -9.38 -2.10
C ILE A 165 -17.54 -9.59 -3.00
N ILE A 166 -16.55 -8.71 -2.87
CA ILE A 166 -15.19 -8.92 -3.41
C ILE A 166 -14.30 -9.33 -2.23
N PRO A 167 -13.83 -10.59 -2.18
CA PRO A 167 -13.05 -11.07 -1.06
C PRO A 167 -11.66 -10.47 -1.04
N MET A 168 -11.19 -10.05 0.13
CA MET A 168 -9.81 -9.60 0.32
C MET A 168 -9.24 -10.08 1.64
N LYS A 169 -7.91 -10.14 1.70
CA LYS A 169 -7.17 -10.45 2.93
C LYS A 169 -6.50 -9.20 3.45
N ASN A 170 -6.60 -8.99 4.76
CA ASN A 170 -5.94 -7.91 5.48
C ASN A 170 -5.01 -8.49 6.56
N PHE A 171 -3.80 -7.97 6.66
CA PHE A 171 -2.89 -8.27 7.75
C PHE A 171 -2.95 -7.15 8.79
N TYR A 172 -3.32 -7.49 10.02
CA TYR A 172 -3.44 -6.56 11.12
C TYR A 172 -2.78 -7.13 12.37
N LYS A 173 -1.84 -6.36 12.93
CA LYS A 173 -0.97 -6.74 14.06
C LYS A 173 -0.12 -7.99 13.75
N ASP A 174 -0.67 -9.15 14.02
CA ASP A 174 -0.04 -10.46 14.04
C ASP A 174 -0.86 -11.52 13.28
N LYS A 175 -1.98 -11.12 12.66
CA LYS A 175 -2.93 -12.06 12.06
C LYS A 175 -3.50 -11.56 10.74
N VAL A 176 -3.82 -12.52 9.88
CA VAL A 176 -4.57 -12.30 8.64
C VAL A 176 -6.07 -12.44 8.92
N TYR A 177 -6.84 -11.46 8.45
CA TYR A 177 -8.29 -11.38 8.55
C TYR A 177 -8.92 -11.31 7.16
N ASP A 178 -10.18 -11.72 7.08
CA ASP A 178 -11.03 -11.42 5.93
C ASP A 178 -11.44 -9.95 6.03
N LEU A 179 -11.22 -9.19 4.95
CA LEU A 179 -11.60 -7.79 4.83
C LEU A 179 -12.34 -7.60 3.50
N ASP A 180 -13.54 -8.13 3.46
CA ASP A 180 -14.35 -8.18 2.25
C ASP A 180 -14.94 -6.81 1.89
N VAL A 181 -14.93 -6.47 0.60
CA VAL A 181 -15.63 -5.29 0.08
C VAL A 181 -17.04 -5.70 -0.30
N LYS A 182 -18.02 -5.18 0.43
CA LYS A 182 -19.45 -5.39 0.15
C LYS A 182 -20.02 -4.22 -0.64
N TYR A 183 -20.63 -4.51 -1.79
CA TYR A 183 -21.28 -3.49 -2.61
C TYR A 183 -22.64 -3.07 -2.03
N LEU A 184 -22.81 -1.79 -1.75
CA LEU A 184 -24.03 -1.23 -1.14
C LEU A 184 -24.91 -0.46 -2.14
N GLY A 185 -24.54 -0.44 -3.42
CA GLY A 185 -25.20 0.37 -4.44
C GLY A 185 -24.49 1.71 -4.68
N LYS A 186 -25.06 2.52 -5.57
CA LYS A 186 -24.55 3.85 -5.90
C LYS A 186 -25.21 4.89 -5.00
N GLU A 187 -24.42 5.85 -4.53
CA GLU A 187 -24.94 7.06 -3.88
C GLU A 187 -25.88 7.80 -4.85
N ARG A 188 -26.98 8.34 -4.33
CA ARG A 188 -28.01 9.06 -5.10
C ARG A 188 -27.91 10.55 -4.87
#